data_AF-A0AAW7I2N5-F1
#
_entry.id   AF-A0AAW7I2N5-F1
#
_cell.length_a   1.000
_cell.length_b   1.000
_cell.length_c   1.000
_cell.angle_alpha   90.00
_cell.angle_beta   90.00
_cell.angle_gamma   90.00
#
_symmetry.space_group_name_H-M   'P 1'
#
loop_
_entity.id
_entity.type
_entity.pdbx_description
1 polymer ?
#
loop_
_entity_poly.entity_id
_entity_poly.type
_entity_poly.pdbx_seq_one_letter_code
_entity_poly.pdbx_strand_id
1 'polypeptide(L)'
;MSQAMLTLDGEPIIMKSMRVSASMQFQDKDQSGQTSSTSSAEQGAKAKELDVSGLIPFKDERMLSRLFELADAKGTGGKRHVYRVGSLLAKSVKVRQAKFAGRITASEQEGLLAWQVQFTLKEFNSVPEKREARLPGNPANLGKGSTGTTAANGGNGQSGDEPLSSGEAFFKKLDDKLGDVLA
;
A
#
# COMPACT_ATOMS: atom_id res chain seq x y z
N MET A 1 18.07 -28.05 -14.03
CA MET A 1 17.40 -27.28 -12.95
C MET A 1 16.65 -26.12 -13.57
N SER A 2 15.35 -25.97 -13.34
CA SER A 2 14.63 -24.74 -13.72
C SER A 2 14.90 -23.70 -12.65
N GLN A 3 15.75 -22.72 -12.95
CA GLN A 3 16.00 -21.58 -12.06
C GLN A 3 14.72 -20.73 -12.01
N ALA A 4 14.11 -20.60 -10.84
CA ALA A 4 12.96 -19.71 -10.66
C ALA A 4 13.44 -18.25 -10.85
N MET A 5 12.96 -17.56 -11.89
CA MET A 5 13.33 -16.16 -12.17
C MET A 5 12.36 -15.13 -11.55
N LEU A 6 11.28 -15.62 -10.92
CA LEU A 6 10.22 -14.81 -10.31
C LEU A 6 9.76 -15.47 -8.99
N THR A 7 9.66 -14.66 -7.94
CA THR A 7 9.00 -15.02 -6.68
C THR A 7 7.93 -13.98 -6.32
N LEU A 8 6.84 -14.44 -5.72
CA LEU A 8 5.76 -13.62 -5.18
C LEU A 8 5.66 -13.88 -3.67
N ASP A 9 5.92 -12.87 -2.85
CA ASP A 9 6.06 -13.00 -1.39
C ASP A 9 7.10 -14.03 -0.90
N GLY A 10 8.04 -14.38 -1.77
CA GLY A 10 9.06 -15.41 -1.53
C GLY A 10 8.66 -16.78 -2.07
N GLU A 11 7.40 -16.97 -2.49
CA GLU A 11 6.95 -18.18 -3.17
C GLU A 11 7.45 -18.20 -4.62
N PRO A 12 8.23 -19.21 -5.04
CA PRO A 12 8.76 -19.29 -6.40
C PRO A 12 7.68 -19.66 -7.42
N ILE A 13 7.62 -18.92 -8.53
CA ILE A 13 6.81 -19.28 -9.68
C ILE A 13 7.65 -20.13 -10.64
N ILE A 14 7.33 -21.42 -10.71
CA ILE A 14 8.12 -22.39 -11.47
C ILE A 14 7.46 -22.62 -12.82
N MET A 15 8.11 -22.15 -13.89
CA MET A 15 7.70 -22.39 -15.27
C MET A 15 8.92 -22.73 -16.13
N LYS A 16 8.71 -23.47 -17.22
CA LYS A 16 9.72 -23.69 -18.27
C LYS A 16 9.73 -22.49 -19.21
N SER A 17 10.92 -22.17 -19.74
CA SER A 17 11.11 -21.08 -20.72
C SER A 17 10.51 -19.74 -20.27
N MET A 18 10.58 -19.45 -18.97
CA MET A 18 9.97 -18.25 -18.40
C MET A 18 10.62 -16.99 -18.96
N ARG A 19 9.80 -16.04 -19.40
CA ARG A 19 10.23 -14.69 -19.79
C ARG A 19 9.53 -13.66 -18.94
N VAL A 20 10.27 -12.63 -18.56
CA VAL A 20 9.76 -11.47 -17.84
C VAL A 20 10.18 -10.24 -18.65
N SER A 21 9.22 -9.42 -19.05
CA SER A 21 9.46 -8.11 -19.66
C SER A 21 8.88 -7.02 -18.78
N ALA A 22 9.46 -5.82 -18.84
CA ALA A 22 8.98 -4.65 -18.11
C ALA A 22 8.57 -3.57 -19.11
N SER A 23 7.43 -2.92 -18.86
CA SER A 23 6.90 -1.84 -19.68
C SER A 23 6.44 -0.68 -18.80
N MET A 24 6.51 0.54 -19.34
CA MET A 24 5.97 1.74 -18.72
C MET A 24 5.51 2.67 -19.83
N GLN A 25 4.28 3.15 -19.73
CA GLN A 25 3.73 4.09 -20.70
C GLN A 25 3.96 5.52 -20.23
N PHE A 26 4.62 6.32 -21.08
CA PHE A 26 4.69 7.77 -20.91
C PHE A 26 3.40 8.38 -21.44
N GLN A 27 2.84 9.38 -20.73
CA GLN A 27 1.80 10.23 -21.29
C GLN A 27 2.47 11.45 -21.89
N ASP A 28 2.35 11.60 -23.20
CA ASP A 28 2.66 12.87 -23.85
C ASP A 28 1.49 13.81 -23.57
N LYS A 29 1.77 14.89 -22.84
CA LYS A 29 0.81 15.94 -22.59
C LYS A 29 0.65 16.71 -23.89
N ASP A 30 -0.43 16.45 -24.63
CA ASP A 30 -0.80 17.31 -25.75
C ASP A 30 -1.02 18.73 -25.21
N GLN A 31 -0.10 19.63 -25.55
CA GLN A 31 -0.13 21.04 -25.18
C GLN A 31 -0.90 21.89 -26.21
N SER A 32 -1.80 21.32 -27.02
CA SER A 32 -2.62 22.13 -27.92
C SER A 32 -3.88 22.64 -27.21
N GLY A 33 -3.75 23.73 -26.44
CA GLY A 33 -4.93 24.51 -26.04
C GLY A 33 -4.83 25.28 -24.73
N GLN A 34 -4.29 26.51 -24.82
CA GLN A 34 -4.74 27.68 -24.06
C GLN A 34 -4.78 27.57 -22.51
N THR A 35 -3.68 28.00 -21.88
CA THR A 35 -3.60 29.18 -20.98
C THR A 35 -2.58 28.97 -19.88
N SER A 36 -1.77 30.01 -19.69
CA SER A 36 -0.67 30.13 -18.76
C SER A 36 -1.07 29.81 -17.32
N SER A 37 -0.60 28.68 -16.81
CA SER A 37 -0.29 28.54 -15.38
C SER A 37 0.86 27.55 -15.24
N THR A 38 1.95 28.02 -14.64
CA THR A 38 3.13 27.23 -14.28
C THR A 38 2.75 26.19 -13.25
N SER A 39 2.25 25.06 -13.72
CA SER A 39 2.31 23.77 -13.06
C SER A 39 1.97 22.77 -14.14
N SER A 40 2.99 22.25 -14.82
CA SER A 40 2.83 20.95 -15.44
C SER A 40 2.65 19.97 -14.27
N ALA A 41 1.40 19.85 -13.80
CA ALA A 41 1.00 18.70 -13.02
C ALA A 41 1.26 17.52 -13.95
N GLU A 42 2.39 16.85 -13.71
CA GLU A 42 2.63 15.48 -14.13
C GLU A 42 1.55 14.63 -13.46
N GLN A 43 0.34 14.66 -14.01
CA GLN A 43 -0.71 13.76 -13.61
C GLN A 43 -0.31 12.36 -14.07
N GLY A 44 0.42 11.68 -13.18
CA GLY A 44 0.57 10.23 -13.14
C GLY A 44 1.39 9.62 -14.25
N ALA A 45 2.71 9.50 -14.06
CA ALA A 45 3.45 8.42 -14.71
C ALA A 45 2.70 7.10 -14.44
N LYS A 46 2.27 6.41 -15.51
CA LYS A 46 1.57 5.13 -15.37
C LYS A 46 2.49 4.15 -14.64
N ALA A 47 1.92 3.40 -13.70
CA ALA A 47 2.64 2.37 -12.95
C ALA A 47 3.32 1.39 -13.91
N LYS A 48 4.54 0.96 -13.58
CA LYS A 48 5.27 -0.03 -14.37
C LYS A 48 4.51 -1.36 -14.38
N GLU A 49 4.58 -2.07 -15.49
CA GLU A 49 3.97 -3.38 -15.64
C GLU A 49 5.06 -4.41 -15.96
N LEU A 50 4.91 -5.60 -15.39
CA LEU A 50 5.74 -6.76 -15.67
C LEU A 50 4.87 -7.80 -16.36
N ASP A 51 5.21 -8.12 -17.60
CA ASP A 51 4.56 -9.18 -18.35
C ASP A 51 5.38 -10.46 -18.20
N VAL A 52 4.72 -11.51 -17.76
CA VAL A 52 5.34 -12.80 -17.45
C VAL A 52 4.72 -13.87 -18.33
N SER A 53 5.57 -14.62 -19.01
CA SER A 53 5.18 -15.73 -19.88
C SER A 53 5.98 -16.99 -19.56
N GLY A 54 5.41 -18.15 -19.82
CA GLY A 54 6.11 -19.42 -19.66
C GLY A 54 5.25 -20.63 -19.97
N LEU A 55 5.83 -21.82 -19.76
CA LEU A 55 5.16 -23.09 -19.94
C LEU A 55 5.06 -23.83 -18.60
N ILE A 56 3.88 -24.31 -18.24
CA ILE A 56 3.68 -25.23 -17.12
C ILE A 56 3.36 -26.63 -17.69
N PRO A 57 4.21 -27.64 -17.47
CA PRO A 57 3.90 -29.01 -17.89
C PRO A 57 2.61 -29.53 -17.25
N PHE A 58 1.84 -30.37 -17.95
CA PHE A 58 0.57 -30.93 -17.43
C PHE A 58 0.75 -31.70 -16.13
N LYS A 59 1.89 -32.37 -15.96
CA LYS A 59 2.26 -33.07 -14.72
C LYS A 59 2.38 -32.15 -13.49
N ASP A 60 2.54 -30.84 -13.71
CA ASP A 60 2.72 -29.83 -12.68
C ASP A 60 1.41 -29.02 -12.48
N GLU A 61 0.25 -29.67 -12.60
CA GLU A 61 -1.10 -29.08 -12.43
C GLU A 61 -1.23 -28.23 -11.16
N ARG A 62 -0.66 -28.70 -10.05
CA ARG A 62 -0.67 -27.96 -8.77
C ARG A 62 -0.07 -26.56 -8.88
N MET A 63 0.95 -26.38 -9.72
CA MET A 63 1.56 -25.06 -9.94
C MET A 63 0.62 -24.15 -10.73
N LEU A 64 -0.12 -24.69 -11.69
CA LEU A 64 -1.13 -23.92 -12.43
C LEU A 64 -2.25 -23.47 -11.49
N SER A 65 -2.85 -24.39 -10.73
CA SER A 65 -3.91 -24.07 -9.77
C SER A 65 -3.44 -23.04 -8.76
N ARG A 66 -2.23 -23.21 -8.22
CA ARG A 66 -1.62 -22.27 -7.28
C ARG A 66 -1.43 -20.89 -7.88
N LEU A 67 -1.00 -20.79 -9.13
CA LEU A 67 -0.84 -19.49 -9.80
C LEU A 67 -2.18 -18.74 -9.92
N PHE A 68 -3.27 -19.45 -10.20
CA PHE A 68 -4.61 -18.84 -10.24
C PHE A 68 -5.10 -18.44 -8.84
N GLU A 69 -4.84 -19.23 -7.80
CA GLU A 69 -5.10 -18.83 -6.41
C GLU A 69 -4.37 -17.53 -6.05
N LEU A 70 -3.10 -17.41 -6.46
CA LEU A 70 -2.33 -16.17 -6.27
C LEU A 70 -2.95 -14.99 -7.05
N ALA A 71 -3.47 -15.23 -8.25
CA ALA A 71 -4.13 -14.18 -9.04
C ALA A 71 -5.44 -13.68 -8.40
N ASP A 72 -6.19 -14.59 -7.78
CA ASP A 72 -7.49 -14.30 -7.14
C ASP A 72 -7.37 -13.86 -5.67
N ALA A 73 -6.20 -14.02 -5.06
CA ALA A 73 -5.98 -13.65 -3.67
C ALA A 73 -6.35 -12.18 -3.40
N LYS A 74 -7.04 -11.99 -2.27
CA LYS A 74 -7.42 -10.67 -1.75
C LYS A 74 -6.61 -10.37 -0.51
N GLY A 75 -6.10 -9.14 -0.43
CA GLY A 75 -5.49 -8.60 0.77
C GLY A 75 -6.54 -7.93 1.67
N THR A 76 -6.06 -7.07 2.56
CA THR A 76 -6.90 -6.33 3.51
C THR A 76 -7.95 -5.46 2.79
N GLY A 77 -9.19 -5.48 3.31
CA GLY A 77 -10.29 -4.68 2.77
C GLY A 77 -10.85 -5.19 1.43
N GLY A 78 -10.64 -6.47 1.10
CA GLY A 78 -11.19 -7.10 -0.11
C GLY A 78 -10.52 -6.65 -1.41
N LYS A 79 -9.48 -5.82 -1.34
CA LYS A 79 -8.67 -5.39 -2.48
C LYS A 79 -7.79 -6.56 -2.94
N ARG A 80 -7.39 -6.56 -4.21
CA ARG A 80 -6.45 -7.56 -4.75
C ARG A 80 -5.13 -7.54 -3.98
N HIS A 81 -4.60 -8.73 -3.66
CA HIS A 81 -3.39 -8.86 -2.86
C HIS A 81 -2.18 -8.21 -3.54
N VAL A 82 -1.31 -7.62 -2.72
CA VAL A 82 -0.09 -6.95 -3.17
C VAL A 82 1.10 -7.81 -2.77
N TYR A 83 1.76 -8.38 -3.76
CA TYR A 83 2.89 -9.28 -3.59
C TYR A 83 4.21 -8.50 -3.54
N ARG A 84 5.14 -8.93 -2.69
CA ARG A 84 6.56 -8.62 -2.85
C ARG A 84 7.11 -9.38 -4.05
N VAL A 85 7.67 -8.66 -5.02
CA VAL A 85 8.17 -9.24 -6.26
C VAL A 85 9.67 -9.48 -6.16
N GLY A 86 10.10 -10.74 -6.31
CA GLY A 86 11.50 -11.11 -6.44
C GLY A 86 11.82 -11.49 -7.89
N SER A 87 12.50 -10.61 -8.62
CA SER A 87 13.07 -10.91 -9.93
C SER A 87 14.23 -9.97 -10.19
N LEU A 88 15.24 -10.42 -10.95
CA LEU A 88 16.36 -9.56 -11.34
C LEU A 88 15.85 -8.35 -12.12
N LEU A 89 14.96 -8.55 -13.10
CA LEU A 89 14.41 -7.46 -13.91
C LEU A 89 13.59 -6.49 -13.05
N ALA A 90 12.68 -7.01 -12.22
CA ALA A 90 11.85 -6.19 -11.33
C ALA A 90 12.71 -5.33 -10.39
N LYS A 91 13.77 -5.91 -9.82
CA LYS A 91 14.75 -5.20 -8.99
C LYS A 91 15.44 -4.07 -9.76
N SER A 92 15.89 -4.33 -11.00
CA SER A 92 16.55 -3.35 -11.86
C SER A 92 15.63 -2.17 -12.20
N VAL A 93 14.35 -2.43 -12.45
CA VAL A 93 13.36 -1.37 -12.72
C VAL A 93 12.68 -0.82 -11.47
N LYS A 94 13.15 -1.20 -10.27
CA LYS A 94 12.65 -0.77 -8.94
C LYS A 94 11.19 -1.16 -8.63
N VAL A 95 10.64 -2.16 -9.31
CA VAL A 95 9.32 -2.74 -8.98
C VAL A 95 9.50 -3.73 -7.83
N ARG A 96 9.15 -3.29 -6.61
CA ARG A 96 9.27 -4.12 -5.39
C ARG A 96 7.97 -4.79 -4.99
N GLN A 97 6.85 -4.14 -5.29
CA GLN A 97 5.52 -4.61 -4.96
C GLN A 97 4.64 -4.50 -6.20
N ALA A 98 3.85 -5.53 -6.46
CA ALA A 98 2.93 -5.56 -7.58
C ALA A 98 1.70 -6.41 -7.26
N LYS A 99 0.64 -6.21 -8.03
CA LYS A 99 -0.58 -7.01 -7.98
C LYS A 99 -0.90 -7.53 -9.37
N PHE A 100 -1.58 -8.67 -9.45
CA PHE A 100 -2.11 -9.15 -10.73
C PHE A 100 -3.05 -8.10 -11.34
N ALA A 101 -2.89 -7.88 -12.64
CA ALA A 101 -3.64 -6.87 -13.39
C ALA A 101 -4.03 -7.41 -14.76
N GLY A 102 -5.08 -6.84 -15.33
CA GLY A 102 -5.62 -7.29 -16.62
C GLY A 102 -6.17 -8.71 -16.52
N ARG A 103 -5.43 -9.67 -17.10
CA ARG A 103 -5.83 -11.06 -17.25
C ARG A 103 -4.65 -12.00 -17.01
N ILE A 104 -4.95 -13.17 -16.45
CA ILE A 104 -4.11 -14.35 -16.51
C ILE A 104 -4.73 -15.33 -17.51
N THR A 105 -3.91 -15.94 -18.38
CA THR A 105 -4.35 -16.94 -19.34
C THR A 105 -3.52 -18.20 -19.22
N ALA A 106 -4.18 -19.35 -19.40
CA ALA A 106 -3.54 -20.64 -19.58
C ALA A 106 -4.21 -21.34 -20.76
N SER A 107 -3.44 -21.72 -21.77
CA SER A 107 -3.92 -22.43 -22.95
C SER A 107 -3.03 -23.63 -23.23
N GLU A 108 -3.61 -24.77 -23.58
CA GLU A 108 -2.83 -25.94 -24.00
C GLU A 108 -1.99 -25.60 -25.25
N GLN A 109 -0.74 -26.05 -25.26
CA GLN A 109 0.16 -25.90 -26.40
C GLN A 109 0.09 -27.15 -27.26
N GLU A 110 -0.27 -27.00 -28.53
CA GLU A 110 -0.26 -28.13 -29.47
C GLU A 110 1.17 -28.70 -29.60
N GLY A 111 1.27 -30.03 -29.59
CA GLY A 111 2.56 -30.73 -29.67
C GLY A 111 3.38 -30.73 -28.38
N LEU A 112 2.92 -30.10 -27.29
CA LEU A 112 3.55 -30.14 -25.98
C LEU A 112 2.53 -30.52 -24.90
N LEU A 113 2.93 -31.38 -23.96
CA LEU A 113 2.13 -31.69 -22.75
C LEU A 113 2.29 -30.57 -21.71
N ALA A 114 1.92 -29.34 -22.09
CA ALA A 114 2.09 -28.15 -21.27
C ALA A 114 1.05 -27.06 -21.60
N TRP A 115 0.75 -26.23 -20.59
CA TRP A 115 -0.01 -25.00 -20.77
C TRP A 115 0.94 -23.82 -21.00
N GLN A 116 0.67 -23.04 -22.04
CA GLN A 116 1.21 -21.69 -22.21
C GLN A 116 0.50 -20.76 -21.22
N VAL A 117 1.28 -20.16 -20.34
CA VAL A 117 0.79 -19.25 -19.30
C VAL A 117 1.30 -17.84 -19.58
N GLN A 118 0.40 -16.86 -19.42
CA GLN A 118 0.70 -15.44 -19.52
C GLN A 118 -0.05 -14.67 -18.42
N PHE A 119 0.62 -13.73 -17.77
CA PHE A 119 -0.02 -12.80 -16.85
C PHE A 119 0.75 -11.48 -16.72
N THR A 120 0.08 -10.47 -16.21
CA THR A 120 0.66 -9.15 -15.97
C THR A 120 0.62 -8.80 -14.49
N LEU A 121 1.74 -8.32 -13.96
CA LEU A 121 1.86 -7.74 -12.64
C LEU A 121 2.02 -6.22 -12.75
N LYS A 122 1.11 -5.47 -12.15
CA LYS A 122 1.17 -4.01 -12.13
C LYS A 122 1.77 -3.51 -10.84
N GLU A 123 2.76 -2.64 -10.95
CA GLU A 123 3.44 -2.00 -9.82
C GLU A 123 2.43 -1.34 -8.88
N PHE A 124 2.59 -1.61 -7.58
CA PHE A 124 1.84 -0.96 -6.53
C PHE A 124 2.71 0.10 -5.87
N ASN A 125 2.38 1.38 -6.10
CA ASN A 125 3.07 2.51 -5.52
C ASN A 125 2.18 3.19 -4.47
N SER A 126 2.56 3.11 -3.20
CA SER A 126 1.76 3.58 -2.06
C SER A 126 1.89 5.09 -1.76
N VAL A 127 2.52 5.89 -2.64
CA VAL A 127 2.86 7.29 -2.32
C VAL A 127 1.64 8.21 -2.07
N PRO A 128 0.48 8.08 -2.75
CA PRO A 128 -0.71 8.84 -2.38
C PRO A 128 -1.25 8.47 -0.98
N GLU A 129 -1.36 7.16 -0.67
CA GLU A 129 -1.80 6.66 0.65
C GLU A 129 -0.80 7.01 1.78
N LYS A 130 0.50 7.06 1.48
CA LYS A 130 1.54 7.47 2.44
C LYS A 130 1.49 8.95 2.80
N ARG A 131 0.93 9.82 1.95
CA ARG A 131 0.72 11.23 2.27
C ARG A 131 -0.51 11.43 3.14
N GLU A 132 -1.58 10.68 2.90
CA GLU A 132 -2.79 10.71 3.74
C GLU A 132 -2.55 10.13 5.14
N ALA A 133 -1.72 9.08 5.28
CA ALA A 133 -1.29 8.57 6.58
C ALA A 133 -0.23 9.46 7.28
N ARG A 134 0.25 10.52 6.63
CA ARG A 134 1.18 11.53 7.15
C ARG A 134 0.55 12.92 7.19
N LEU A 135 -0.73 13.02 7.54
CA LEU A 135 -1.23 14.24 8.18
C LEU A 135 -0.92 14.12 9.67
N PRO A 136 0.18 14.72 10.18
CA PRO A 136 0.26 14.99 11.60
C PRO A 136 -0.88 15.95 11.92
N GLY A 137 -1.79 15.55 12.82
CA GLY A 137 -2.71 16.47 13.45
C GLY A 137 -1.90 17.65 13.98
N ASN A 138 -2.20 18.84 13.49
CA ASN A 138 -1.62 20.08 13.97
C ASN A 138 -2.42 20.55 15.19
N PRO A 139 -1.92 20.45 16.44
CA PRO A 139 -2.39 21.34 17.47
C PRO A 139 -1.74 22.71 17.30
N ALA A 140 -2.61 23.70 17.39
CA ALA A 140 -2.38 25.12 17.37
C ALA A 140 -1.30 25.60 18.37
N ASN A 141 -0.55 26.61 17.93
CA ASN A 141 -0.37 27.93 18.57
C ASN A 141 0.14 28.03 20.03
N LEU A 142 0.88 29.12 20.26
CA LEU A 142 1.26 29.74 21.53
C LEU A 142 2.51 29.20 22.25
N GLY A 143 3.67 29.53 21.70
CA GLY A 143 4.92 29.69 22.46
C GLY A 143 5.45 31.11 22.35
N LYS A 144 4.85 32.07 23.07
CA LYS A 144 5.43 33.40 23.30
C LYS A 144 5.80 33.54 24.78
N GLY A 145 6.94 32.96 25.15
CA GLY A 145 7.57 33.23 26.44
C GLY A 145 8.33 34.55 26.38
N SER A 146 7.80 35.59 27.04
CA SER A 146 8.51 36.83 27.33
C SER A 146 8.37 37.13 28.83
N THR A 147 9.51 37.08 29.50
CA THR A 147 9.90 37.64 30.81
C THR A 147 9.01 38.77 31.38
N GLY A 148 8.72 38.69 32.69
CA GLY A 148 8.77 39.86 33.59
C GLY A 148 7.57 40.14 34.51
N THR A 149 7.76 39.83 35.81
CA THR A 149 7.40 40.63 37.02
C THR A 149 5.93 41.01 37.37
N THR A 150 5.48 40.39 38.48
CA THR A 150 4.85 40.93 39.71
C THR A 150 3.62 41.86 39.73
N ALA A 151 2.62 41.37 40.48
CA ALA A 151 1.80 42.03 41.53
C ALA A 151 0.32 42.41 41.28
N ALA A 152 -0.49 41.98 42.28
CA ALA A 152 -1.66 42.62 42.89
C ALA A 152 -3.10 42.22 42.43
N ASN A 153 -3.65 41.28 43.21
CA ASN A 153 -4.96 41.23 43.90
C ASN A 153 -6.16 42.09 43.42
N GLY A 154 -7.32 41.44 43.25
CA GLY A 154 -8.63 42.09 43.36
C GLY A 154 -9.83 41.33 42.75
N GLY A 155 -10.60 40.63 43.60
CA GLY A 155 -12.08 40.73 43.58
C GLY A 155 -12.93 39.78 42.71
N ASN A 156 -13.33 38.65 43.32
CA ASN A 156 -14.64 37.98 43.35
C ASN A 156 -15.59 38.03 42.11
N GLY A 157 -15.84 36.87 41.52
CA GLY A 157 -16.93 36.61 40.57
C GLY A 157 -17.13 35.10 40.37
N GLN A 158 -18.24 34.59 40.88
CA GLN A 158 -18.60 33.19 41.05
C GLN A 158 -19.13 32.55 39.74
N SER A 159 -19.09 31.21 39.70
CA SER A 159 -19.85 30.27 38.85
C SER A 159 -19.23 29.84 37.52
N GLY A 160 -19.00 28.54 37.41
CA GLY A 160 -18.76 27.87 36.13
C GLY A 160 -17.99 26.58 36.29
N ASP A 161 -18.69 25.54 36.75
CA ASP A 161 -18.30 24.13 36.58
C ASP A 161 -17.71 23.91 35.18
N GLU A 162 -16.42 23.58 35.10
CA GLU A 162 -15.85 23.01 33.89
C GLU A 162 -16.30 21.54 33.81
N PRO A 163 -17.09 21.14 32.79
CA PRO A 163 -17.51 19.77 32.66
C PRO A 163 -16.31 18.90 32.32
N LEU A 164 -15.89 18.10 33.30
CA LEU A 164 -14.93 17.01 33.13
C LEU A 164 -15.32 16.18 31.91
N SER A 165 -14.38 16.12 30.96
CA SER A 165 -14.40 15.24 29.80
C SER A 165 -14.79 13.82 30.24
N SER A 166 -15.74 13.22 29.53
CA SER A 166 -16.39 11.95 29.87
C SER A 166 -15.45 10.75 30.07
N GLY A 167 -14.15 10.90 29.82
CA GLY A 167 -13.12 9.92 30.16
C GLY A 167 -12.54 10.04 31.58
N GLU A 168 -12.39 11.24 32.13
CA GLU A 168 -11.75 11.45 33.45
C GLU A 168 -12.67 11.06 34.62
N ALA A 169 -13.97 11.18 34.43
CA ALA A 169 -14.97 10.69 35.39
C ALA A 169 -15.03 9.16 35.49
N PHE A 170 -14.62 8.44 34.45
CA PHE A 170 -14.60 6.97 34.43
C PHE A 170 -13.41 6.41 35.22
N PHE A 171 -12.22 7.00 35.07
CA PHE A 171 -11.04 6.58 35.83
C PHE A 171 -11.17 6.83 37.33
N LYS A 172 -11.77 7.97 37.74
CA LYS A 172 -12.01 8.25 39.17
C LYS A 172 -12.97 7.25 39.82
N LYS A 173 -14.05 6.87 39.13
CA LYS A 173 -14.99 5.86 39.66
C LYS A 173 -14.39 4.46 39.81
N LEU A 174 -13.37 4.14 39.03
CA LEU A 174 -12.66 2.87 39.13
C LEU A 174 -11.64 2.89 40.27
N ASP A 175 -10.96 4.02 40.47
CA ASP A 175 -9.98 4.22 41.54
C ASP A 175 -10.65 4.23 42.93
N ASP A 176 -11.77 4.95 43.09
CA ASP A 176 -12.54 4.97 44.35
C ASP A 176 -13.06 3.57 44.74
N LYS A 177 -13.39 2.72 43.75
CA LYS A 177 -13.82 1.34 44.00
C LYS A 177 -12.69 0.36 44.28
N LEU A 178 -11.46 0.65 43.83
CA LEU A 178 -10.29 -0.17 44.16
C LEU A 178 -9.75 0.20 45.55
N GLY A 179 -9.85 1.47 45.95
CA GLY A 179 -9.47 1.93 47.28
C GLY A 179 -10.36 1.36 48.41
N ASP A 180 -11.64 1.14 48.13
CA ASP A 180 -12.63 0.63 49.11
C ASP A 180 -12.63 -0.91 49.26
N VAL A 181 -11.92 -1.65 48.40
CA VAL A 181 -11.83 -3.14 48.45
C VAL A 181 -10.49 -3.63 49.03
N LEU A 182 -9.55 -2.71 49.30
CA LEU A 182 -8.23 -3.03 49.89
C LEU A 182 -7.97 -2.30 51.22
N ALA A 183 -9.01 -1.73 51.85
CA ALA A 183 -8.98 -1.19 53.21
C ALA A 183 -9.85 -2.05 54.15
#